data_AF-S4N1Y9-F1
#
_entry.id   AF-S4N1Y9-F1
#
_cell.length_a   1.000
_cell.length_b   1.000
_cell.length_c   1.000
_cell.angle_alpha   90.00
_cell.angle_beta   90.00
_cell.angle_gamma   90.00
#
_symmetry.space_group_name_H-M   'P 1'
#
loop_
_entity.id
_entity.type
_entity.pdbx_description
1 polymer ?
#
loop_
_entity_poly.entity_id
_entity_poly.type
_entity_poly.pdbx_seq_one_letter_code
_entity_poly.pdbx_strand_id
1 'polypeptide(L)' 'MRGQRGWVTDKVEEITTGALVEHALQQLYGEETGDAVPKEVLVPALPDPVEPVQEWLAGRRGSGVSLRVRSAATRRPS' A
#
# COMPACT_ATOMS: atom_id res chain seq x y z
N MET A 1 -21.40 -19.11 27.53
CA MET A 1 -20.89 -19.34 26.16
C MET A 1 -22.10 -19.49 25.26
N ARG A 2 -22.32 -18.67 24.23
CA ARG A 2 -21.60 -18.72 22.95
C ARG A 2 -21.62 -17.33 22.30
N GLY A 3 -20.44 -16.80 22.03
CA GLY A 3 -20.25 -15.51 21.35
C GLY A 3 -20.79 -15.55 19.93
N GLN A 4 -21.54 -14.53 19.57
CA GLN A 4 -21.86 -14.23 18.18
C GLN A 4 -20.58 -13.68 17.55
N ARG A 5 -19.84 -14.54 16.87
CA ARG A 5 -18.69 -14.17 16.04
C ARG A 5 -19.06 -14.31 14.58
N GLY A 6 -18.91 -13.20 13.85
CA GLY A 6 -18.57 -13.19 12.43
C GLY A 6 -19.76 -13.44 11.50
N TRP A 7 -19.81 -12.85 10.32
CA TRP A 7 -18.82 -12.12 9.54
C TRP A 7 -19.55 -10.95 8.88
N VAL A 8 -19.11 -9.72 9.09
CA VAL A 8 -19.48 -8.63 8.19
C VAL A 8 -18.56 -8.76 6.99
N THR A 9 -19.03 -9.43 5.94
CA THR A 9 -18.44 -9.33 4.60
C THR A 9 -19.58 -9.04 3.65
N ASP A 10 -20.18 -7.87 3.85
CA ASP A 10 -20.98 -7.25 2.80
C ASP A 10 -20.03 -6.41 1.96
N LYS A 11 -19.93 -6.80 0.68
CA LYS A 11 -19.15 -6.17 -0.41
C LYS A 11 -17.63 -6.24 -0.30
N VAL A 12 -17.07 -7.32 -0.83
CA VAL A 12 -15.75 -7.25 -1.45
C VAL A 12 -15.95 -6.51 -2.76
N GLU A 13 -15.92 -5.18 -2.74
CA GLU A 13 -15.63 -4.44 -3.98
C GLU A 13 -14.34 -5.03 -4.56
N GLU A 14 -14.19 -5.07 -5.88
CA GLU A 14 -12.95 -5.49 -6.54
C GLU A 14 -11.83 -4.49 -6.21
N ILE A 15 -11.36 -4.49 -4.96
CA ILE A 15 -10.24 -3.68 -4.54
C ILE A 15 -9.03 -4.32 -5.19
N THR A 16 -8.58 -3.67 -6.26
CA THR A 16 -7.37 -4.08 -6.95
C THR A 16 -6.21 -4.08 -5.95
N THR A 17 -5.22 -4.93 -6.18
CA THR A 17 -4.01 -4.93 -5.33
C THR A 17 -3.35 -3.54 -5.30
N GLY A 18 -3.44 -2.78 -6.40
CA GLY A 18 -2.98 -1.39 -6.46
C GLY A 18 -3.70 -0.47 -5.49
N ALA A 19 -5.03 -0.54 -5.40
CA ALA A 19 -5.81 0.25 -4.44
C ALA A 19 -5.50 -0.12 -2.98
N LEU A 20 -5.31 -1.41 -2.68
CA LEU A 20 -4.86 -1.84 -1.35
C LEU A 20 -3.48 -1.30 -0.99
N VAL A 21 -2.56 -1.30 -1.96
CA VAL A 21 -1.21 -0.73 -1.78
C VAL A 21 -1.30 0.77 -1.52
N GLU A 22 -2.12 1.50 -2.28
CA GLU A 22 -2.32 2.93 -2.08
C GLU A 22 -2.78 3.24 -0.65
N HIS A 23 -3.82 2.55 -0.18
CA HIS A 23 -4.30 2.72 1.19
C HIS A 23 -3.24 2.35 2.23
N ALA A 24 -2.50 1.26 2.02
CA ALA A 24 -1.43 0.85 2.93
C ALA A 24 -0.31 1.90 3.03
N LEU A 25 0.11 2.47 1.89
CA LEU A 25 1.11 3.55 1.88
C LEU A 25 0.60 4.80 2.59
N GLN A 26 -0.67 5.15 2.39
CA GLN A 26 -1.32 6.26 3.09
C GLN A 26 -1.37 6.06 4.61
N GLN A 27 -1.60 4.84 5.09
CA GLN A 27 -1.59 4.53 6.52
C GLN A 27 -0.17 4.53 7.11
N LEU A 28 0.81 3.97 6.39
CA LEU A 28 2.19 3.86 6.88
C LEU A 28 2.92 5.20 6.90
N TYR A 29 2.74 6.02 5.86
CA TYR A 29 3.45 7.30 5.72
C TYR A 29 2.53 8.50 5.94
N GLY A 30 1.29 8.29 6.40
CA GLY A 30 0.31 9.36 6.58
C GLY A 30 0.80 10.49 7.47
N GLU A 31 1.48 10.12 8.57
CA GLU A 31 2.03 11.03 9.59
C GLU A 31 3.56 11.19 9.50
N GLU A 32 4.23 10.37 8.69
CA GLU A 32 5.68 10.37 8.55
C GLU A 32 6.18 11.45 7.57
N THR A 33 7.33 12.07 7.87
CA THR A 33 7.96 13.10 7.03
C THR A 33 9.48 13.06 7.09
N GLY A 34 10.14 13.68 6.11
CA GLY A 34 11.60 13.77 6.06
C GLY A 34 12.27 12.41 5.82
N ASP A 35 13.28 12.09 6.63
CA ASP A 35 14.07 10.86 6.47
C ASP A 35 13.31 9.57 6.82
N ALA A 36 12.19 9.69 7.54
CA ALA A 36 11.28 8.57 7.81
C ALA A 36 10.63 8.01 6.53
N VAL A 37 10.49 8.84 5.48
CA VAL A 37 10.01 8.41 4.17
C VAL A 37 11.20 7.94 3.32
N PRO A 38 11.28 6.65 2.96
CA PRO A 38 12.39 6.13 2.18
C PRO A 38 12.35 6.63 0.73
N LYS A 39 13.53 6.76 0.11
CA LYS A 39 13.67 7.15 -1.31
C LYS A 39 13.17 6.10 -2.29
N GLU A 40 13.06 4.85 -1.85
CA GLU A 40 12.58 3.73 -2.66
C GLU A 40 11.63 2.89 -1.80
N VAL A 41 10.42 2.66 -2.31
CA VAL A 41 9.39 1.87 -1.66
C VAL A 41 9.06 0.66 -2.52
N LEU A 42 9.21 -0.52 -1.92
CA LEU A 42 8.91 -1.79 -2.56
C LEU A 42 7.50 -2.25 -2.21
N VAL A 43 6.63 -2.34 -3.21
CA VAL A 43 5.22 -2.71 -3.08
C VAL A 43 4.93 -4.04 -3.76
N PRO A 44 3.91 -4.82 -3.35
CA PRO A 44 3.56 -6.06 -4.03
C PRO A 44 2.93 -5.86 -5.42
N ALA A 45 2.33 -4.70 -5.66
CA ALA A 45 1.82 -4.25 -6.95
C ALA A 45 1.89 -2.72 -7.00
N LEU A 46 2.05 -2.12 -8.18
CA LEU A 46 1.98 -0.67 -8.30
C LEU A 46 0.52 -0.20 -8.11
N PRO A 47 0.30 0.93 -7.41
CA PRO A 47 -0.97 1.62 -7.50
C PRO A 47 -1.18 2.13 -8.94
N ASP A 48 -2.43 2.14 -9.38
CA ASP A 48 -2.85 2.67 -10.67
C ASP A 48 -3.92 3.74 -10.42
N PRO A 49 -3.61 5.05 -10.60
CA PRO A 49 -2.36 5.61 -11.11
C PRO A 49 -1.23 5.68 -10.07
N VAL A 50 0.02 5.46 -10.51
CA VAL A 50 1.22 5.50 -9.64
C VAL A 50 1.71 6.93 -9.33
N GLU A 51 1.49 7.85 -10.26
CA GLU A 51 2.01 9.22 -10.23
C GLU A 51 1.60 9.99 -8.97
N PRO A 52 0.30 10.04 -8.59
CA PRO A 52 -0.14 10.80 -7.42
C PRO A 52 0.47 10.28 -6.11
N VAL A 53 0.68 8.96 -6.02
CA VAL A 53 1.26 8.31 -4.84
C VAL A 53 2.75 8.64 -4.73
N GLN A 54 3.48 8.63 -5.85
CA GLN A 54 4.89 9.03 -5.87
C GLN A 54 5.07 10.50 -5.48
N GLU A 55 4.24 11.40 -6.01
CA GLU A 55 4.29 12.82 -5.66
C GLU A 55 3.97 13.06 -4.18
N TRP A 56 2.96 12.37 -3.65
CA TRP A 56 2.55 12.43 -2.25
C TRP A 56 3.67 11.96 -1.30
N LEU A 57 4.41 10.90 -1.66
CA LEU A 57 5.58 10.43 -0.92
C LEU A 57 6.76 11.41 -1.06
N ALA A 58 7.01 11.90 -2.28
CA ALA A 58 8.09 12.84 -2.56
C ALA A 58 7.93 14.17 -1.81
N GLY A 59 6.70 14.67 -1.72
CA GLY A 59 6.36 15.87 -0.95
C GLY A 59 6.65 15.70 0.55
N ARG A 60 6.32 14.53 1.13
CA ARG A 60 6.66 14.25 2.54
C ARG A 60 8.14 14.12 2.79
N ARG A 61 8.87 13.49 1.86
CA ARG A 61 10.32 13.32 1.95
C ARG A 61 11.08 14.62 1.69
N GLY A 62 10.52 15.53 0.90
CA GLY A 62 11.21 16.70 0.34
C GLY A 62 12.16 16.36 -0.83
N SER A 63 12.04 15.15 -1.41
CA SER A 63 12.87 14.67 -2.52
C SER A 63 12.22 13.46 -3.19
N GLY A 64 12.61 13.16 -4.43
CA GLY A 64 11.96 12.12 -5.24
C GLY A 64 11.93 10.74 -4.60
N VAL A 65 10.78 10.07 -4.70
CA VAL A 65 10.54 8.70 -4.22
C VAL A 65 10.20 7.77 -5.38
N SER A 66 10.87 6.62 -5.43
CA SER A 66 10.65 5.59 -6.45
C SER A 66 9.76 4.48 -5.89
N LEU A 67 8.65 4.19 -6.58
CA LEU A 67 7.79 3.04 -6.28
C LEU A 67 8.15 1.88 -7.21
N ARG A 68 8.42 0.70 -6.64
CA ARG A 68 8.81 -0.50 -7.40
C ARG A 68 8.09 -1.73 -6.89
N VAL A 69 7.74 -2.62 -7.82
CA VAL A 69 7.17 -3.91 -7.43
C VAL A 69 8.27 -4.78 -6.86
N ARG A 70 8.11 -5.23 -5.61
CA ARG A 70 8.89 -6.37 -5.11
C ARG A 70 8.43 -7.59 -5.88
N SER A 71 9.34 -8.25 -6.58
CA SER A 71 9.06 -9.53 -7.21
C SER A 71 8.46 -10.47 -6.17
N ALA A 72 7.15 -10.71 -6.23
CA ALA A 72 6.49 -11.64 -5.36
C ALA A 72 6.94 -13.03 -5.81
N ALA A 73 7.92 -13.63 -5.13
CA ALA A 73 8.20 -15.05 -5.29
C ALA A 73 6.89 -15.79 -5.00
N THR A 74 6.30 -16.39 -6.04
CA THR A 74 5.14 -17.27 -5.94
C THR A 74 5.33 -18.22 -4.78
N ARG A 75 4.56 -18.03 -3.70
CA ARG A 75 4.29 -19.11 -2.78
C ARG A 75 3.01 -19.77 -3.29
N ARG A 76 3.15 -20.91 -3.98
CA ARG A 76 2.00 -21.77 -4.26
C ARG A 76 1.36 -22.13 -2.93
N PRO A 77 0.05 -21.94 -2.73
CA PRO A 77 -0.63 -22.63 -1.65
C PRO A 77 -0.61 -24.12 -1.99
N SER A 78 0.02 -24.91 -1.12
CA SER A 78 -0.04 -26.37 -1.11
C SER A 78 -1.39 -26.85 -0.61
#